data_AF-A0A0B1PGA0-F1
#
_entry.id   AF-A0A0B1PGA0-F1
#
_cell.length_a   1.000
_cell.length_b   1.000
_cell.length_c   1.000
_cell.angle_alpha   90.00
_cell.angle_beta   90.00
_cell.angle_gamma   90.00
#
_symmetry.space_group_name_H-M   'P 1'
#
loop_
_entity.id
_entity.type
_entity.pdbx_description
1 polymer ?
#
loop_
_entity_poly.entity_id
_entity_poly.type
_entity_poly.pdbx_seq_one_letter_code
_entity_poly.pdbx_strand_id
1 'polypeptide(L)'
;MNPSSGGGLLVIAISNRLYLSGALLCHKLFAKVAIVSHLDKKAQTMAPSNNQKRVKGVQIFRPFIYGTTAKLFGPDNPKPEGTPAEHTHSWTVFVKGLDDTDITYWCKKVQFKLHESIPNYLRTIEDIPPGTPFETHATGWGEFDISIKIYYVPESNEKPQCLYHHLALHPYGDTEEEREKMRQQSEIRSWVYEEQLFNEPYESFYSLLTTPLDRVKNSGKSNKVLKGNLAGNFGERNATIPLQTRPDQPFSREAEKLEIKRLEEGQIKVRQMVEELKTEIKLKEVELESLRADATAKITSSPKASI
;
A
#
# COMPACT_ATOMS: atom_id res chain seq x y z
N MET A 1 -7.70 -62.72 49.37
CA MET A 1 -7.82 -64.17 49.07
C MET A 1 -7.25 -64.40 47.68
N ASN A 2 -6.30 -65.34 47.57
CA ASN A 2 -5.94 -66.03 46.32
C ASN A 2 -6.72 -67.38 46.31
N PRO A 3 -6.78 -68.22 45.25
CA PRO A 3 -5.67 -68.53 44.32
C PRO A 3 -6.03 -68.91 42.85
N SER A 4 -4.99 -69.28 42.06
CA SER A 4 -4.95 -70.40 41.06
C SER A 4 -5.86 -70.37 39.80
N SER A 5 -5.49 -70.93 38.62
CA SER A 5 -4.23 -71.54 38.12
C SER A 5 -4.35 -71.99 36.64
N GLY A 6 -3.23 -71.96 35.87
CA GLY A 6 -2.96 -72.83 34.70
C GLY A 6 -3.72 -72.54 33.40
N GLY A 7 -3.25 -72.93 32.20
CA GLY A 7 -1.97 -73.56 31.80
C GLY A 7 -2.10 -74.23 30.41
N GLY A 8 -0.99 -74.36 29.64
CA GLY A 8 -0.97 -75.06 28.35
C GLY A 8 -0.53 -74.19 27.15
N LEU A 9 0.76 -74.06 26.81
CA LEU A 9 1.62 -74.95 26.00
C LEU A 9 1.26 -75.05 24.49
N LEU A 10 2.07 -74.41 23.63
CA LEU A 10 2.83 -75.12 22.59
C LEU A 10 4.14 -74.35 22.26
N VAL A 11 5.21 -75.09 21.98
CA VAL A 11 6.62 -74.63 21.84
C VAL A 11 7.14 -74.99 20.42
N ILE A 12 8.40 -74.66 20.11
CA ILE A 12 9.21 -75.09 18.92
C ILE A 12 9.02 -74.13 17.71
N ALA A 13 10.00 -73.51 17.02
CA ALA A 13 11.49 -73.59 16.92
C ALA A 13 12.02 -72.29 16.18
N ILE A 14 13.31 -71.89 16.07
CA ILE A 14 14.61 -72.30 16.66
C ILE A 14 15.68 -71.16 16.57
N SER A 15 16.52 -71.01 17.60
CA SER A 15 17.99 -70.76 17.61
C SER A 15 18.63 -69.66 16.70
N ASN A 16 19.19 -68.57 17.28
CA ASN A 16 20.63 -68.34 17.65
C ASN A 16 21.58 -67.98 16.46
N ARG A 17 22.70 -67.23 16.61
CA ARG A 17 23.59 -67.06 17.78
C ARG A 17 24.53 -65.82 17.69
N LEU A 18 24.84 -65.22 18.85
CA LEU A 18 26.03 -64.40 19.25
C LEU A 18 26.49 -63.21 18.34
N TYR A 19 26.52 -61.96 18.83
CA TYR A 19 27.63 -61.30 19.55
C TYR A 19 28.97 -61.21 18.78
N LEU A 20 29.41 -59.99 18.41
CA LEU A 20 30.67 -59.37 18.87
C LEU A 20 30.84 -57.91 18.40
N SER A 21 31.65 -57.15 19.15
CA SER A 21 32.36 -55.91 18.77
C SER A 21 31.56 -54.62 18.50
N GLY A 22 31.33 -53.85 19.57
CA GLY A 22 31.09 -52.42 19.47
C GLY A 22 32.40 -51.65 19.23
N ALA A 23 32.69 -51.33 17.96
CA ALA A 23 33.79 -50.42 17.58
C ALA A 23 33.51 -49.54 16.36
N LEU A 24 32.54 -49.89 15.52
CA LEU A 24 32.37 -49.29 14.17
C LEU A 24 31.28 -48.20 14.06
N LEU A 25 30.46 -47.98 15.10
CA LEU A 25 29.34 -47.03 15.04
C LEU A 25 29.74 -45.60 15.41
N CYS A 26 30.80 -45.40 16.20
CA CYS A 26 31.25 -44.07 16.63
C CYS A 26 31.80 -43.23 15.46
N HIS A 27 32.53 -43.86 14.52
CA HIS A 27 33.18 -43.15 13.42
C HIS A 27 32.22 -42.61 12.34
N LYS A 28 31.03 -43.21 12.18
CA LYS A 28 30.03 -42.75 11.20
C LYS A 28 29.14 -41.62 11.74
N LEU A 29 29.01 -41.48 13.06
CA LEU A 29 28.24 -40.39 13.66
C LEU A 29 29.03 -39.08 13.68
N PHE A 30 30.32 -39.14 14.05
CA PHE A 30 31.21 -37.96 14.00
C PHE A 30 31.37 -37.37 12.59
N ALA A 31 31.42 -38.21 11.54
CA ALA A 31 31.50 -37.74 10.16
C ALA A 31 30.27 -36.90 9.73
N LYS A 32 29.05 -37.26 10.18
CA LYS A 32 27.85 -36.46 9.88
C LYS A 32 27.82 -35.12 10.62
N VAL A 33 28.24 -35.08 11.89
CA VAL A 33 28.32 -33.82 12.65
C VAL A 33 29.38 -32.88 12.07
N ALA A 34 30.53 -33.42 11.64
CA ALA A 34 31.56 -32.65 10.96
C ALA A 34 31.05 -32.02 9.66
N ILE A 35 30.36 -32.79 8.79
CA ILE A 35 29.82 -32.30 7.52
C ILE A 35 28.78 -31.19 7.73
N VAL A 36 27.87 -31.32 8.70
CA VAL A 36 26.91 -30.24 9.04
C VAL A 36 27.66 -28.98 9.49
N SER A 37 28.62 -29.11 10.41
CA SER A 37 29.40 -27.96 10.91
C SER A 37 30.29 -27.27 9.88
N HIS A 38 30.64 -27.95 8.77
CA HIS A 38 31.44 -27.39 7.68
C HIS A 38 30.59 -26.80 6.54
N LEU A 39 29.34 -27.23 6.41
CA LEU A 39 28.36 -26.63 5.51
C LEU A 39 27.78 -25.33 6.11
N ASP A 40 27.45 -25.31 7.41
CA ASP A 40 27.00 -24.08 8.09
C ASP A 40 28.09 -22.98 8.10
N LYS A 41 29.38 -23.35 8.16
CA LYS A 41 30.49 -22.38 8.11
C LYS A 41 30.83 -21.86 6.71
N LYS A 42 30.30 -22.46 5.64
CA LYS A 42 30.43 -21.93 4.27
C LYS A 42 29.19 -21.15 3.80
N ALA A 43 28.09 -21.20 4.54
CA ALA A 43 26.94 -20.31 4.35
C ALA A 43 27.13 -18.90 4.96
N GLN A 44 28.29 -18.62 5.58
CA GLN A 44 28.70 -17.27 6.01
C GLN A 44 29.52 -16.51 4.95
N THR A 45 29.27 -16.77 3.66
CA THR A 45 29.69 -15.85 2.59
C THR A 45 28.83 -14.57 2.63
N MET A 46 29.37 -13.54 3.28
CA MET A 46 28.90 -12.16 3.26
C MET A 46 27.43 -11.96 3.66
N ALA A 47 27.17 -12.02 4.97
CA ALA A 47 26.27 -11.01 5.53
C ALA A 47 26.90 -9.64 5.18
N PRO A 48 26.19 -8.72 4.50
CA PRO A 48 26.74 -7.41 4.19
C PRO A 48 27.15 -6.76 5.50
N SER A 49 28.38 -6.24 5.56
CA SER A 49 28.94 -5.66 6.78
C SER A 49 27.98 -4.59 7.30
N ASN A 50 27.32 -4.87 8.43
CA ASN A 50 26.25 -4.04 8.95
C ASN A 50 26.80 -2.78 9.68
N ASN A 51 27.66 -2.06 8.96
CA ASN A 51 28.08 -0.70 9.26
C ASN A 51 27.08 0.28 8.62
N GLN A 52 25.78 -0.07 8.64
CA GLN A 52 24.69 0.69 8.04
C GLN A 52 24.42 1.94 8.90
N LYS A 53 25.26 2.96 8.70
CA LYS A 53 25.10 4.28 9.31
C LYS A 53 23.86 4.96 8.73
N ARG A 54 22.96 5.46 9.59
CA ARG A 54 21.83 6.30 9.20
C ARG A 54 22.24 7.77 9.11
N VAL A 55 21.69 8.50 8.15
CA VAL A 55 21.93 9.93 7.95
C VAL A 55 21.01 10.71 8.90
N LYS A 56 21.53 11.01 10.09
CA LYS A 56 20.76 11.67 11.16
C LYS A 56 20.27 13.06 10.75
N GLY A 57 19.07 13.41 11.21
CA GLY A 57 18.44 14.71 10.95
C GLY A 57 18.03 14.97 9.51
N VAL A 58 18.09 13.95 8.63
CA VAL A 58 17.68 14.06 7.22
C VAL A 58 16.40 13.29 7.00
N GLN A 59 15.41 13.97 6.44
CA GLN A 59 14.21 13.39 5.83
C GLN A 59 14.27 13.65 4.32
N ILE A 60 13.91 12.65 3.52
CA ILE A 60 13.84 12.77 2.06
C ILE A 60 12.55 12.15 1.55
N PHE A 61 11.84 12.85 0.66
CA PHE A 61 10.55 12.42 0.11
C PHE A 61 10.69 11.92 -1.33
N ARG A 62 9.86 10.96 -1.75
CA ARG A 62 9.76 10.52 -3.15
C ARG A 62 8.30 10.52 -3.59
N PRO A 63 7.90 11.43 -4.51
CA PRO A 63 6.52 11.59 -4.89
C PRO A 63 6.10 10.48 -5.88
N PHE A 64 4.91 9.93 -5.69
CA PHE A 64 4.33 8.90 -6.55
C PHE A 64 2.82 9.06 -6.64
N ILE A 65 2.22 8.29 -7.55
CA ILE A 65 0.77 8.22 -7.75
C ILE A 65 0.37 6.75 -7.60
N TYR A 66 -0.72 6.49 -6.88
CA TYR A 66 -1.40 5.20 -6.90
C TYR A 66 -2.88 5.38 -7.22
N GLY A 67 -3.55 4.30 -7.57
CA GLY A 67 -5.01 4.29 -7.70
C GLY A 67 -5.48 3.45 -8.87
N THR A 68 -6.65 3.80 -9.41
CA THR A 68 -7.36 3.03 -10.44
C THR A 68 -7.81 3.87 -11.62
N THR A 69 -7.75 3.28 -12.81
CA THR A 69 -8.54 3.70 -13.98
C THR A 69 -9.58 2.63 -14.28
N ALA A 70 -10.81 3.03 -14.61
CA ALA A 70 -11.89 2.14 -15.00
C ALA A 70 -12.58 2.62 -16.29
N LYS A 71 -12.99 1.66 -17.12
CA LYS A 71 -13.69 1.88 -18.39
C LYS A 71 -14.89 0.95 -18.48
N LEU A 72 -16.06 1.51 -18.75
CA LEU A 72 -17.26 0.74 -19.07
C LEU A 72 -17.01 -0.04 -20.37
N PHE A 73 -17.53 -1.27 -20.48
CA PHE A 73 -17.50 -1.99 -21.75
C PHE A 73 -18.48 -1.37 -22.76
N GLY A 74 -18.02 -1.21 -24.00
CA GLY A 74 -18.79 -0.55 -25.07
C GLY A 74 -18.04 -0.61 -26.40
N PRO A 75 -18.46 0.19 -27.40
CA PRO A 75 -17.81 0.22 -28.72
C PRO A 75 -16.31 0.55 -28.64
N ASP A 76 -15.93 1.51 -27.80
CA ASP A 76 -14.54 1.99 -27.65
C ASP A 76 -13.68 1.14 -26.70
N ASN A 77 -14.31 0.22 -25.97
CA ASN A 77 -13.67 -0.70 -25.01
C ASN A 77 -14.39 -2.05 -25.10
N PRO A 78 -14.12 -2.87 -26.13
CA PRO A 78 -14.81 -4.13 -26.34
C PRO A 78 -14.50 -5.12 -25.22
N LYS A 79 -15.52 -5.84 -24.78
CA LYS A 79 -15.39 -6.85 -23.73
C LYS A 79 -14.54 -8.03 -24.22
N PRO A 80 -13.42 -8.38 -23.56
CA PRO A 80 -12.56 -9.48 -24.01
C PRO A 80 -13.28 -10.83 -23.99
N GLU A 81 -12.99 -11.68 -24.97
CA GLU A 81 -13.51 -13.05 -25.03
C GLU A 81 -13.16 -13.84 -23.75
N GLY A 82 -14.12 -14.63 -23.26
CA GLY A 82 -14.00 -15.34 -21.98
C GLY A 82 -14.25 -14.51 -20.71
N THR A 83 -14.50 -13.20 -20.83
CA THR A 83 -14.90 -12.37 -19.67
C THR A 83 -16.33 -12.73 -19.23
N PRO A 84 -16.60 -13.01 -17.93
CA PRO A 84 -17.94 -13.35 -17.43
C PRO A 84 -19.01 -12.33 -17.81
N ALA A 85 -20.23 -12.81 -18.13
CA ALA A 85 -21.29 -12.00 -18.73
C ALA A 85 -21.69 -10.79 -17.87
N GLU A 86 -21.67 -10.95 -16.55
CA GLU A 86 -22.00 -9.97 -15.54
C GLU A 86 -20.94 -8.86 -15.34
N HIS A 87 -19.71 -9.02 -15.83
CA HIS A 87 -18.70 -7.95 -15.74
C HIS A 87 -19.06 -6.77 -16.65
N THR A 88 -19.15 -5.56 -16.09
CA THR A 88 -19.54 -4.33 -16.80
C THR A 88 -18.36 -3.42 -17.16
N HIS A 89 -17.24 -3.52 -16.43
CA HIS A 89 -16.07 -2.66 -16.59
C HIS A 89 -14.78 -3.47 -16.73
N SER A 90 -13.82 -2.90 -17.47
CA SER A 90 -12.39 -3.19 -17.31
C SER A 90 -11.74 -2.12 -16.43
N TRP A 91 -10.76 -2.51 -15.61
CA TRP A 91 -10.07 -1.58 -14.73
C TRP A 91 -8.61 -2.00 -14.50
N THR A 92 -7.78 -0.99 -14.25
CA THR A 92 -6.35 -1.12 -13.93
C THR A 92 -6.14 -0.55 -12.54
N VAL A 93 -5.45 -1.26 -11.66
CA VAL A 93 -4.89 -0.69 -10.43
C VAL A 93 -3.38 -0.57 -10.58
N PHE A 94 -2.80 0.56 -10.15
CA PHE A 94 -1.39 0.85 -10.38
C PHE A 94 -0.72 1.63 -9.24
N VAL A 95 0.62 1.61 -9.25
CA VAL A 95 1.53 2.52 -8.52
C VAL A 95 2.62 2.97 -9.50
N LYS A 96 2.84 4.29 -9.67
CA LYS A 96 3.83 4.85 -10.61
C LYS A 96 4.44 6.17 -10.13
N GLY A 97 5.55 6.59 -10.72
CA GLY A 97 6.08 7.94 -10.53
C GLY A 97 5.24 9.01 -11.25
N LEU A 98 5.43 10.29 -10.89
CA LEU A 98 4.89 11.41 -11.67
C LEU A 98 5.66 11.54 -12.99
N ASP A 99 4.95 11.87 -14.07
CA ASP A 99 5.50 12.02 -15.43
C ASP A 99 6.44 10.86 -15.83
N ASP A 100 6.07 9.65 -15.43
CA ASP A 100 6.78 8.39 -15.69
C ASP A 100 8.26 8.42 -15.22
N THR A 101 8.50 9.15 -14.12
CA THR A 101 9.72 9.11 -13.31
C THR A 101 9.96 7.69 -12.80
N ASP A 102 11.21 7.22 -12.86
CA ASP A 102 11.57 5.90 -12.34
C ASP A 102 11.32 5.83 -10.83
N ILE A 103 10.63 4.80 -10.36
CA ILE A 103 10.46 4.51 -8.92
C ILE A 103 11.04 3.15 -8.51
N THR A 104 11.55 2.37 -9.47
CA THR A 104 12.07 1.00 -9.24
C THR A 104 13.33 0.96 -8.37
N TYR A 105 14.03 2.11 -8.25
CA TYR A 105 15.22 2.25 -7.42
C TYR A 105 14.97 2.38 -5.93
N TRP A 106 13.71 2.56 -5.50
CA TRP A 106 13.32 2.57 -4.10
C TRP A 106 12.13 1.66 -3.81
N CYS A 107 11.20 1.50 -4.76
CA CYS A 107 10.15 0.48 -4.75
C CYS A 107 10.66 -0.78 -5.46
N LYS A 108 10.88 -1.88 -4.72
CA LYS A 108 11.29 -3.16 -5.32
C LYS A 108 10.09 -3.89 -5.93
N LYS A 109 8.94 -3.86 -5.26
CA LYS A 109 7.72 -4.51 -5.72
C LYS A 109 6.45 -4.01 -5.04
N VAL A 110 5.33 -4.20 -5.72
CA VAL A 110 4.00 -3.86 -5.22
C VAL A 110 3.12 -5.11 -5.22
N GLN A 111 2.38 -5.30 -4.14
CA GLN A 111 1.41 -6.38 -4.00
C GLN A 111 0.01 -5.82 -3.85
N PHE A 112 -0.87 -6.18 -4.77
CA PHE A 112 -2.29 -5.83 -4.78
C PHE A 112 -3.09 -6.99 -4.19
N LYS A 113 -3.75 -6.79 -3.04
CA LYS A 113 -4.82 -7.67 -2.55
C LYS A 113 -6.15 -7.12 -3.05
N LEU A 114 -6.72 -7.82 -4.02
CA LEU A 114 -8.05 -7.61 -4.58
C LEU A 114 -9.11 -8.35 -3.76
N HIS A 115 -10.39 -8.19 -4.13
CA HIS A 115 -11.49 -8.96 -3.54
C HIS A 115 -11.34 -10.47 -3.81
N GLU A 116 -11.73 -11.31 -2.84
CA GLU A 116 -11.44 -12.76 -2.84
C GLU A 116 -12.22 -13.54 -3.91
N SER A 117 -13.28 -12.95 -4.49
CA SER A 117 -13.98 -13.52 -5.65
C SER A 117 -13.19 -13.44 -6.97
N ILE A 118 -12.11 -12.65 -7.01
CA ILE A 118 -11.31 -12.46 -8.22
C ILE A 118 -10.22 -13.55 -8.29
N PRO A 119 -10.10 -14.30 -9.41
CA PRO A 119 -9.02 -15.27 -9.59
C PRO A 119 -7.64 -14.61 -9.42
N ASN A 120 -6.78 -15.27 -8.64
CA ASN A 120 -5.49 -14.73 -8.21
C ASN A 120 -5.66 -13.33 -7.58
N TYR A 121 -6.41 -13.24 -6.47
CA TYR A 121 -6.69 -11.97 -5.79
C TYR A 121 -5.44 -11.32 -5.16
N LEU A 122 -4.36 -12.07 -4.91
CA LEU A 122 -3.11 -11.54 -4.34
C LEU A 122 -2.02 -11.47 -5.40
N ARG A 123 -1.97 -10.35 -6.14
CA ARG A 123 -1.06 -10.17 -7.27
C ARG A 123 0.18 -9.41 -6.85
N THR A 124 1.36 -9.93 -7.17
CA THR A 124 2.64 -9.28 -6.86
C THR A 124 3.34 -8.91 -8.16
N ILE A 125 3.68 -7.64 -8.31
CA ILE A 125 4.34 -7.07 -9.50
C ILE A 125 5.75 -6.65 -9.09
N GLU A 126 6.76 -7.23 -9.72
CA GLU A 126 8.18 -6.97 -9.48
C GLU A 126 8.95 -6.99 -10.81
N ASP A 127 10.19 -6.48 -10.81
CA ASP A 127 11.13 -6.51 -11.95
C ASP A 127 10.60 -5.87 -13.25
N ILE A 128 9.83 -4.78 -13.12
CA ILE A 128 9.34 -3.96 -14.24
C ILE A 128 10.43 -3.03 -14.81
N PRO A 129 10.31 -2.58 -16.08
CA PRO A 129 11.22 -1.58 -16.65
C PRO A 129 11.16 -0.22 -15.93
N PRO A 130 12.29 0.52 -15.81
CA PRO A 130 12.31 1.87 -15.26
C PRO A 130 11.32 2.82 -15.96
N GLY A 131 10.62 3.63 -15.17
CA GLY A 131 9.60 4.57 -15.65
C GLY A 131 8.25 3.94 -16.02
N THR A 132 8.07 2.62 -15.87
CA THR A 132 6.76 1.97 -16.08
C THR A 132 5.96 1.82 -14.77
N PRO A 133 4.62 1.72 -14.83
CA PRO A 133 3.79 1.48 -13.66
C PRO A 133 3.92 0.04 -13.12
N PHE A 134 3.92 -0.11 -11.79
CA PHE A 134 3.56 -1.38 -11.17
C PHE A 134 2.04 -1.51 -11.25
N GLU A 135 1.52 -2.31 -12.18
CA GLU A 135 0.08 -2.38 -12.43
C GLU A 135 -0.47 -3.79 -12.60
N THR A 136 -1.78 -3.95 -12.43
CA THR A 136 -2.49 -5.16 -12.81
C THR A 136 -3.89 -4.85 -13.34
N HIS A 137 -4.28 -5.59 -14.37
CA HIS A 137 -5.52 -5.43 -15.12
C HIS A 137 -6.55 -6.47 -14.69
N ALA A 138 -7.80 -6.05 -14.56
CA ALA A 138 -8.91 -6.92 -14.23
C ALA A 138 -10.22 -6.41 -14.83
N THR A 139 -11.27 -7.21 -14.67
CA THR A 139 -12.62 -6.87 -15.12
C THR A 139 -13.60 -7.19 -13.99
N GLY A 140 -14.73 -6.51 -13.93
CA GLY A 140 -15.70 -6.68 -12.85
C GLY A 140 -16.92 -5.79 -12.99
N TRP A 141 -17.76 -5.79 -11.96
CA TRP A 141 -19.00 -4.99 -11.89
C TRP A 141 -19.17 -4.22 -10.58
N GLY A 142 -18.40 -4.58 -9.55
CA GLY A 142 -18.51 -4.03 -8.20
C GLY A 142 -17.28 -3.21 -7.80
N GLU A 143 -17.53 -2.23 -6.94
CA GLU A 143 -16.55 -1.35 -6.31
C GLU A 143 -16.11 -1.96 -4.96
N PHE A 144 -14.82 -1.87 -4.64
CA PHE A 144 -14.26 -2.44 -3.41
C PHE A 144 -12.89 -1.85 -3.07
N ASP A 145 -12.45 -2.02 -1.82
CA ASP A 145 -11.13 -1.56 -1.38
C ASP A 145 -10.03 -2.55 -1.78
N ILE A 146 -9.05 -2.05 -2.52
CA ILE A 146 -7.82 -2.75 -2.86
C ILE A 146 -6.77 -2.39 -1.81
N SER A 147 -6.18 -3.40 -1.17
CA SER A 147 -4.98 -3.17 -0.33
C SER A 147 -3.74 -3.22 -1.20
N ILE A 148 -2.96 -2.15 -1.20
CA ILE A 148 -1.75 -1.96 -2.00
C ILE A 148 -0.56 -1.98 -1.03
N LYS A 149 0.31 -2.98 -1.16
CA LYS A 149 1.48 -3.13 -0.27
C LYS A 149 2.78 -2.93 -1.03
N ILE A 150 3.47 -1.85 -0.71
CA ILE A 150 4.72 -1.42 -1.32
C ILE A 150 5.88 -2.01 -0.51
N TYR A 151 6.77 -2.75 -1.18
CA TYR A 151 8.00 -3.30 -0.61
C TYR A 151 9.20 -2.54 -1.17
N TYR A 152 10.06 -2.03 -0.30
CA TYR A 152 11.22 -1.26 -0.69
C TYR A 152 12.42 -2.14 -1.09
N VAL A 153 13.41 -1.52 -1.72
CA VAL A 153 14.70 -2.15 -2.03
C VAL A 153 15.47 -2.53 -0.74
N PRO A 154 16.25 -3.63 -0.72
CA PRO A 154 16.92 -4.12 0.49
C PRO A 154 17.83 -3.09 1.18
N GLU A 155 18.42 -2.17 0.41
CA GLU A 155 19.29 -1.09 0.87
C GLU A 155 18.57 -0.12 1.82
N SER A 156 17.26 0.05 1.65
CA SER A 156 16.44 0.88 2.54
C SER A 156 16.29 0.27 3.92
N ASN A 157 16.21 -1.07 4.01
CA ASN A 157 15.88 -1.82 5.22
C ASN A 157 14.70 -1.18 6.00
N GLU A 158 13.71 -0.66 5.25
CA GLU A 158 12.46 -0.10 5.77
C GLU A 158 11.31 -1.11 5.67
N LYS A 159 10.34 -1.01 6.58
CA LYS A 159 9.18 -1.91 6.60
C LYS A 159 8.23 -1.63 5.43
N PRO A 160 7.65 -2.64 4.76
CA PRO A 160 6.67 -2.42 3.70
C PRO A 160 5.50 -1.54 4.15
N GLN A 161 5.12 -0.56 3.32
CA GLN A 161 3.96 0.29 3.55
C GLN A 161 2.71 -0.38 2.99
N CYS A 162 1.60 -0.26 3.71
CA CYS A 162 0.27 -0.66 3.24
C CYS A 162 -0.58 0.58 3.02
N LEU A 163 -1.15 0.69 1.83
CA LEU A 163 -2.14 1.69 1.43
C LEU A 163 -3.46 0.97 1.16
N TYR A 164 -4.56 1.70 1.20
CA TYR A 164 -5.89 1.22 0.82
C TYR A 164 -6.45 2.19 -0.23
N HIS A 165 -7.01 1.63 -1.29
CA HIS A 165 -7.54 2.39 -2.42
C HIS A 165 -8.92 1.88 -2.81
N HIS A 166 -9.90 2.77 -2.87
CA HIS A 166 -11.24 2.41 -3.29
C HIS A 166 -11.33 2.38 -4.83
N LEU A 167 -11.62 1.20 -5.40
CA LEU A 167 -11.90 1.06 -6.83
C LEU A 167 -13.25 1.70 -7.15
N ALA A 168 -13.23 2.89 -7.72
CA ALA A 168 -14.41 3.52 -8.32
C ALA A 168 -14.57 3.06 -9.78
N LEU A 169 -15.77 2.58 -10.12
CA LEU A 169 -16.18 2.25 -11.49
C LEU A 169 -17.12 3.32 -12.06
N HIS A 170 -17.87 4.02 -11.19
CA HIS A 170 -18.84 5.04 -11.55
C HIS A 170 -18.35 6.46 -11.22
N PRO A 171 -18.96 7.50 -11.82
CA PRO A 171 -18.76 8.89 -11.45
C PRO A 171 -18.98 9.13 -9.95
N TYR A 172 -18.01 9.78 -9.30
CA TYR A 172 -18.02 10.09 -7.88
C TYR A 172 -17.84 11.60 -7.62
N GLY A 173 -17.90 12.00 -6.35
CA GLY A 173 -17.84 13.40 -5.91
C GLY A 173 -19.12 13.84 -5.19
N ASP A 174 -19.02 14.95 -4.47
CA ASP A 174 -20.12 15.47 -3.65
C ASP A 174 -21.14 16.24 -4.50
N THR A 175 -20.70 16.86 -5.59
CA THR A 175 -21.55 17.66 -6.48
C THR A 175 -21.93 16.91 -7.76
N GLU A 176 -23.12 17.20 -8.28
CA GLU A 176 -23.56 16.59 -9.55
C GLU A 176 -22.76 17.11 -10.76
N GLU A 177 -22.17 18.31 -10.66
CA GLU A 177 -21.27 18.85 -11.69
C GLU A 177 -19.96 18.07 -11.81
N GLU A 178 -19.38 17.60 -10.69
CA GLU A 178 -18.18 16.74 -10.71
C GLU A 178 -18.50 15.40 -11.37
N ARG A 179 -19.64 14.79 -11.01
CA ARG A 179 -20.10 13.52 -11.60
C ARG A 179 -20.40 13.65 -13.08
N GLU A 180 -21.05 14.73 -13.51
CA GLU A 180 -21.31 15.00 -14.94
C GLU A 180 -20.02 15.18 -15.75
N LYS A 181 -19.03 15.91 -15.20
CA LYS A 181 -17.70 16.03 -15.82
C LYS A 181 -17.00 14.67 -15.97
N MET A 182 -17.19 13.75 -15.03
CA MET A 182 -16.68 12.37 -15.13
C MET A 182 -17.47 11.52 -16.14
N ARG A 183 -18.81 11.68 -16.23
CA ARG A 183 -19.64 10.99 -17.26
C ARG A 183 -19.25 11.35 -18.69
N GLN A 184 -18.74 12.56 -18.89
CA GLN A 184 -18.25 13.04 -20.19
C GLN A 184 -16.83 12.53 -20.53
N GLN A 185 -16.13 11.90 -19.60
CA GLN A 185 -14.83 11.26 -19.83
C GLN A 185 -15.02 9.79 -20.21
N SER A 186 -14.14 9.28 -21.08
CA SER A 186 -14.16 7.87 -21.50
C SER A 186 -13.58 6.90 -20.45
N GLU A 187 -13.05 7.41 -19.35
CA GLU A 187 -12.51 6.63 -18.23
C GLU A 187 -12.72 7.33 -16.89
N ILE A 188 -13.10 6.55 -15.87
CA ILE A 188 -13.14 7.02 -14.48
C ILE A 188 -11.73 6.89 -13.90
N ARG A 189 -11.15 8.01 -13.48
CA ARG A 189 -9.83 8.07 -12.84
C ARG A 189 -10.00 8.36 -11.35
N SER A 190 -9.75 7.35 -10.51
CA SER A 190 -9.62 7.53 -9.06
C SER A 190 -8.13 7.41 -8.71
N TRP A 191 -7.41 8.53 -8.77
CA TRP A 191 -5.96 8.59 -8.54
C TRP A 191 -5.66 9.37 -7.26
N VAL A 192 -4.63 8.95 -6.54
CA VAL A 192 -4.14 9.58 -5.32
C VAL A 192 -2.65 9.89 -5.48
N TYR A 193 -2.28 11.14 -5.21
CA TYR A 193 -0.90 11.57 -5.09
C TYR A 193 -0.40 11.33 -3.66
N GLU A 194 0.83 10.83 -3.52
CA GLU A 194 1.42 10.48 -2.22
C GLU A 194 2.93 10.75 -2.21
N GLU A 195 3.49 11.06 -1.04
CA GLU A 195 4.93 11.27 -0.87
C GLU A 195 5.55 10.21 0.05
N GLN A 196 6.39 9.35 -0.53
CA GLN A 196 7.14 8.38 0.27
C GLN A 196 8.23 9.09 1.08
N LEU A 197 7.99 9.27 2.37
CA LEU A 197 8.96 9.81 3.32
C LEU A 197 9.93 8.73 3.81
N PHE A 198 11.23 9.00 3.70
CA PHE A 198 12.28 8.21 4.33
C PHE A 198 12.97 9.05 5.40
N ASN A 199 12.80 8.64 6.67
CA ASN A 199 13.31 9.33 7.85
C ASN A 199 14.65 8.71 8.28
N GLU A 200 15.70 9.54 8.38
CA GLU A 200 17.07 9.12 8.66
C GLU A 200 17.49 7.87 7.85
N PRO A 201 17.42 7.90 6.50
CA PRO A 201 17.73 6.74 5.68
C PRO A 201 19.18 6.29 5.88
N TYR A 202 19.46 5.01 5.62
CA TYR A 202 20.82 4.50 5.59
C TYR A 202 21.67 5.21 4.53
N GLU A 203 22.95 5.46 4.80
CA GLU A 203 23.86 6.25 3.96
C GLU A 203 23.97 5.72 2.52
N SER A 204 23.99 4.38 2.34
CA SER A 204 23.92 3.73 1.03
C SER A 204 22.61 3.97 0.29
N PHE A 205 21.48 3.94 0.99
CA PHE A 205 20.16 4.20 0.40
C PHE A 205 19.95 5.69 0.11
N TYR A 206 20.38 6.58 1.01
CA TYR A 206 20.39 8.02 0.76
C TYR A 206 21.21 8.39 -0.48
N SER A 207 22.38 7.76 -0.65
CA SER A 207 23.20 7.90 -1.85
C SER A 207 22.46 7.39 -3.10
N LEU A 208 21.81 6.22 -3.03
CA LEU A 208 20.98 5.68 -4.12
C LEU A 208 19.81 6.62 -4.48
N LEU A 209 19.19 7.25 -3.48
CA LEU A 209 18.11 8.20 -3.68
C LEU A 209 18.59 9.50 -4.34
N THR A 210 19.75 10.02 -3.95
CA THR A 210 20.26 11.34 -4.39
C THR A 210 21.12 11.29 -5.65
N THR A 211 21.62 10.11 -6.05
CA THR A 211 22.48 9.97 -7.24
C THR A 211 21.63 9.81 -8.52
N PRO A 212 21.76 10.73 -9.49
CA PRO A 212 21.14 10.56 -10.81
C PRO A 212 21.71 9.31 -11.51
N LEU A 213 20.88 8.62 -12.31
CA LEU A 213 21.41 7.60 -13.22
C LEU A 213 22.23 8.27 -14.33
N ASP A 214 23.45 7.82 -14.52
CA ASP A 214 24.18 8.08 -15.77
C ASP A 214 23.41 7.46 -16.94
N ARG A 215 23.01 8.30 -17.90
CA ARG A 215 22.32 7.83 -19.11
C ARG A 215 23.23 6.85 -19.85
N VAL A 216 22.78 5.60 -19.99
CA VAL A 216 23.42 4.61 -20.86
C VAL A 216 23.41 5.16 -22.30
N LYS A 217 24.56 5.65 -22.76
CA LYS A 217 24.75 6.16 -24.11
C LYS A 217 24.74 4.98 -25.09
N ASN A 218 23.56 4.54 -25.51
CA ASN A 218 23.45 3.74 -26.72
C ASN A 218 24.06 4.54 -27.88
N SER A 219 25.07 3.98 -28.53
CA SER A 219 25.96 4.65 -29.47
C SER A 219 25.35 4.84 -30.86
N GLY A 220 24.15 5.43 -30.92
CA GLY A 220 23.50 5.88 -32.13
C GLY A 220 23.74 7.37 -32.37
N LYS A 221 24.34 7.72 -33.53
CA LYS A 221 24.43 9.12 -33.98
C LYS A 221 23.02 9.69 -34.16
N SER A 222 22.61 10.61 -33.29
CA SER A 222 21.46 11.48 -33.54
C SER A 222 21.75 12.91 -33.08
N ASN A 223 21.09 13.88 -33.72
CA ASN A 223 21.49 15.27 -33.72
C ASN A 223 21.29 15.96 -32.36
N LYS A 224 22.24 16.82 -32.01
CA LYS A 224 22.20 17.64 -30.79
C LYS A 224 21.19 18.79 -30.94
N VAL A 225 19.92 18.53 -30.66
CA VAL A 225 18.89 19.58 -30.54
C VAL A 225 19.00 20.23 -29.16
N LEU A 226 19.03 21.56 -29.12
CA LEU A 226 19.21 22.36 -27.91
C LEU A 226 17.85 22.73 -27.27
N LYS A 227 17.80 22.62 -25.93
CA LYS A 227 16.94 23.38 -24.99
C LYS A 227 15.47 23.60 -25.39
N GLY A 228 14.58 22.81 -24.80
CA GLY A 228 13.20 23.17 -24.50
C GLY A 228 12.74 22.51 -23.19
N ASN A 229 12.31 23.29 -22.20
CA ASN A 229 11.86 22.81 -20.88
C ASN A 229 10.44 22.21 -20.93
N LEU A 230 10.17 21.27 -21.85
CA LEU A 230 8.81 20.79 -22.15
C LEU A 230 8.74 19.28 -22.46
N ALA A 231 9.26 18.45 -21.54
CA ALA A 231 8.86 17.06 -21.33
C ALA A 231 9.49 16.57 -20.02
N GLY A 232 8.78 15.74 -19.25
CA GLY A 232 9.43 14.93 -18.23
C GLY A 232 10.41 13.98 -18.92
N ASN A 233 11.67 13.95 -18.49
CA ASN A 233 12.64 12.99 -19.01
C ASN A 233 12.27 11.60 -18.49
N PHE A 234 11.53 10.83 -19.29
CA PHE A 234 11.04 9.50 -19.00
C PHE A 234 12.11 8.61 -18.33
N GLY A 235 11.80 8.04 -17.17
CA GLY A 235 12.72 7.18 -16.42
C GLY A 235 13.89 7.87 -15.70
N GLU A 236 13.93 9.21 -15.60
CA GLU A 236 14.91 9.86 -14.72
C GLU A 236 14.58 9.63 -13.23
N ARG A 237 15.62 9.59 -12.40
CA ARG A 237 15.49 9.50 -10.93
C ARG A 237 15.44 10.91 -10.35
N ASN A 238 14.24 11.47 -10.26
CA ASN A 238 14.01 12.78 -9.65
C ASN A 238 12.92 12.70 -8.57
N ALA A 239 12.67 13.83 -7.91
CA ALA A 239 11.55 14.04 -6.98
C ALA A 239 10.83 15.36 -7.30
N THR A 240 10.83 15.75 -8.58
CA THR A 240 10.27 17.03 -9.03
C THR A 240 8.80 16.89 -9.36
N ILE A 241 7.95 17.66 -8.68
CA ILE A 241 6.53 17.79 -9.01
C ILE A 241 6.38 18.74 -10.21
N PRO A 242 5.55 18.42 -11.22
CA PRO A 242 5.25 19.33 -12.32
C PRO A 242 4.75 20.71 -11.85
N LEU A 243 5.11 21.78 -12.56
CA LEU A 243 4.74 23.15 -12.16
C LEU A 243 3.31 23.54 -12.57
N GLN A 244 2.79 22.96 -13.64
CA GLN A 244 1.50 23.29 -14.24
C GLN A 244 0.66 22.02 -14.39
N THR A 245 -0.66 22.15 -14.25
CA THR A 245 -1.60 21.05 -14.40
C THR A 245 -1.80 20.67 -15.86
N ARG A 246 -2.00 19.39 -16.16
CA ARG A 246 -2.30 18.90 -17.51
C ARG A 246 -3.50 17.92 -17.51
N PRO A 247 -4.17 17.69 -18.65
CA PRO A 247 -5.32 16.76 -18.72
C PRO A 247 -4.96 15.29 -18.46
N ASP A 248 -3.71 14.89 -18.69
CA ASP A 248 -3.14 13.58 -18.41
C ASP A 248 -2.54 13.48 -17.00
N GLN A 249 -1.97 14.58 -16.50
CA GLN A 249 -1.37 14.70 -15.17
C GLN A 249 -2.09 15.78 -14.33
N PRO A 250 -3.05 15.40 -13.46
CA PRO A 250 -3.74 16.36 -12.59
C PRO A 250 -2.86 16.86 -11.42
N PHE A 251 -1.79 16.14 -11.06
CA PHE A 251 -0.96 16.46 -9.90
C PHE A 251 0.20 17.40 -10.25
N SER A 252 0.11 18.63 -9.77
CA SER A 252 1.08 19.69 -10.02
C SER A 252 1.16 20.67 -8.84
N ARG A 253 2.21 21.51 -8.79
CA ARG A 253 2.33 22.63 -7.83
C ARG A 253 1.22 23.68 -8.00
N GLU A 254 0.65 23.81 -9.19
CA GLU A 254 -0.52 24.66 -9.46
C GLU A 254 -1.79 24.07 -8.85
N ALA A 255 -2.03 22.76 -9.02
CA ALA A 255 -3.15 22.05 -8.41
C ALA A 255 -3.07 22.04 -6.88
N GLU A 256 -1.88 21.77 -6.32
CA GLU A 256 -1.59 21.87 -4.89
C GLU A 256 -1.98 23.26 -4.33
N LYS A 257 -1.54 24.34 -5.00
CA LYS A 257 -1.85 25.71 -4.58
C LYS A 257 -3.35 26.02 -4.65
N LEU A 258 -4.06 25.50 -5.65
CA LEU A 258 -5.52 25.69 -5.77
C LEU A 258 -6.27 24.94 -4.67
N GLU A 259 -5.87 23.71 -4.36
CA GLU A 259 -6.50 22.92 -3.29
C GLU A 259 -6.18 23.48 -1.90
N ILE A 260 -4.95 23.96 -1.64
CA ILE A 260 -4.63 24.70 -0.41
C ILE A 260 -5.59 25.89 -0.23
N LYS A 261 -5.81 26.69 -1.28
CA LYS A 261 -6.74 27.83 -1.22
C LYS A 261 -8.18 27.38 -0.93
N ARG A 262 -8.65 26.30 -1.56
CA ARG A 262 -9.98 25.71 -1.30
C ARG A 262 -10.11 25.26 0.17
N LEU A 263 -9.07 24.63 0.72
CA LEU A 263 -9.03 24.19 2.12
C LEU A 263 -8.98 25.39 3.08
N GLU A 264 -8.24 26.45 2.79
CA GLU A 264 -8.23 27.70 3.56
C GLU A 264 -9.62 28.35 3.61
N GLU A 265 -10.30 28.47 2.46
CA GLU A 265 -11.68 28.95 2.36
C GLU A 265 -12.66 28.05 3.14
N GLY A 266 -12.49 26.72 3.06
CA GLY A 266 -13.25 25.74 3.84
C GLY A 266 -13.05 25.90 5.35
N GLN A 267 -11.80 26.07 5.81
CA GLN A 267 -11.50 26.31 7.22
C GLN A 267 -12.12 27.62 7.73
N ILE A 268 -12.17 28.68 6.92
CA ILE A 268 -12.83 29.94 7.29
C ILE A 268 -14.32 29.70 7.55
N LYS A 269 -15.01 28.99 6.64
CA LYS A 269 -16.43 28.62 6.80
C LYS A 269 -16.68 27.77 8.04
N VAL A 270 -15.86 26.74 8.27
CA VAL A 270 -15.97 25.88 9.47
C VAL A 270 -15.78 26.71 10.75
N ARG A 271 -14.81 27.64 10.79
CA ARG A 271 -14.63 28.53 11.95
C ARG A 271 -15.85 29.43 12.20
N GLN A 272 -16.49 29.95 11.15
CA GLN A 272 -17.72 30.73 11.26
C GLN A 272 -18.86 29.90 11.86
N MET A 273 -19.14 28.71 11.29
CA MET A 273 -20.16 27.79 11.79
C MET A 273 -19.93 27.38 13.25
N VAL A 274 -18.67 27.20 13.67
CA VAL A 274 -18.32 26.89 15.06
C VAL A 274 -18.66 28.03 16.02
N GLU A 275 -18.43 29.30 15.65
CA GLU A 275 -18.81 30.44 16.51
C GLU A 275 -20.32 30.70 16.52
N GLU A 276 -21.03 30.45 15.41
CA GLU A 276 -22.49 30.47 15.36
C GLU A 276 -23.10 29.42 16.30
N LEU A 277 -22.66 28.16 16.19
CA LEU A 277 -23.12 27.06 17.06
C LEU A 277 -22.78 27.30 18.54
N LYS A 278 -21.59 27.83 18.86
CA LYS A 278 -21.25 28.25 20.23
C LYS A 278 -22.19 29.32 20.77
N THR A 279 -22.64 30.24 19.92
CA THR A 279 -23.56 31.31 20.30
C THR A 279 -24.97 30.75 20.53
N GLU A 280 -25.44 29.87 19.64
CA GLU A 280 -26.71 29.17 19.81
C GLU A 280 -26.75 28.29 21.08
N ILE A 281 -25.66 27.55 21.35
CA ILE A 281 -25.53 26.73 22.57
C ILE A 281 -25.67 27.60 23.83
N LYS A 282 -24.93 28.72 23.92
CA LYS A 282 -25.02 29.64 25.07
C LYS A 282 -26.44 30.19 25.27
N LEU A 283 -27.14 30.54 24.19
CA LEU A 283 -28.51 31.03 24.27
C LEU A 283 -29.46 29.94 24.79
N LYS A 284 -29.32 28.71 24.30
CA LYS A 284 -30.11 27.56 24.76
C LYS A 284 -29.77 27.12 26.19
N GLU A 285 -28.53 27.27 26.64
CA GLU A 285 -28.15 27.03 28.04
C GLU A 285 -28.86 28.01 28.99
N VAL A 286 -28.95 29.29 28.62
CA VAL A 286 -29.68 30.31 29.39
C VAL A 286 -31.19 30.05 29.38
N GLU A 287 -31.77 29.68 28.24
CA GLU A 287 -33.19 29.30 28.13
C GLU A 287 -33.52 28.03 28.92
N LEU A 288 -32.66 27.02 28.87
CA LEU A 288 -32.81 25.78 29.65
C LEU A 288 -32.82 26.06 31.15
N GLU A 289 -31.97 26.99 31.62
CA GLU A 289 -31.88 27.33 33.04
C GLU A 289 -33.09 28.11 33.54
N SER A 290 -33.64 29.03 32.73
CA SER A 290 -34.89 29.72 33.10
C SER A 290 -36.09 28.76 33.16
N LEU A 291 -36.21 27.84 32.19
CA LEU A 291 -37.25 26.81 32.19
C LEU A 291 -37.11 25.83 33.36
N ARG A 292 -35.89 25.52 33.80
CA ARG A 292 -35.63 24.71 35.02
C ARG A 292 -36.03 25.43 36.29
N ALA A 293 -35.75 26.73 36.40
CA ALA A 293 -36.18 27.55 37.53
C ALA A 293 -37.72 27.59 37.63
N ASP A 294 -38.40 27.86 36.51
CA ASP A 294 -39.87 27.87 36.41
C ASP A 294 -40.50 26.51 36.77
N ALA A 295 -39.92 25.41 36.28
CA ALA A 295 -40.39 24.06 36.61
C ALA A 295 -40.22 23.76 38.11
N THR A 296 -39.10 24.16 38.71
CA THR A 296 -38.83 23.97 40.14
C THR A 296 -39.81 24.79 40.99
N ALA A 297 -40.06 26.05 40.62
CA ALA A 297 -41.03 26.91 41.30
C ALA A 297 -42.45 26.31 41.30
N LYS A 298 -42.90 25.76 40.15
CA LYS A 298 -44.20 25.06 40.00
C LYS A 298 -44.29 23.80 40.87
N ILE A 299 -43.21 23.02 40.97
CA ILE A 299 -43.15 21.85 41.85
C ILE A 299 -43.27 22.28 43.32
N THR A 300 -42.55 23.33 43.76
CA THR A 300 -42.58 23.80 45.16
C THR A 300 -43.90 24.47 45.58
N SER A 301 -44.67 25.00 44.63
CA SER A 301 -45.97 25.64 44.88
C SER A 301 -47.17 24.69 44.75
N SER A 302 -46.93 23.43 44.36
CA SER A 302 -47.95 22.38 44.33
C SER A 302 -48.25 21.93 45.78
N PRO A 303 -49.50 22.05 46.27
CA PRO A 303 -49.81 21.66 47.65
C PRO A 303 -49.67 20.15 47.84
N LYS A 304 -49.02 19.72 48.94
CA LYS A 304 -49.06 18.32 49.36
C LYS A 304 -50.50 17.91 49.60
N ALA A 305 -51.00 16.97 48.80
CA ALA A 305 -52.25 16.29 49.08
C ALA A 305 -52.09 15.52 50.41
N SER A 306 -52.67 16.06 51.48
CA SER A 306 -52.74 15.39 52.77
C SER A 306 -53.81 14.28 52.68
N ILE A 307 -53.38 13.06 53.00
CA ILE A 307 -54.24 11.88 53.19
C ILE A 307 -54.75 11.88 54.63
#